data_AF-A0A0Q7B8Y9-F1
#
_entry.id   AF-A0A0Q7B8Y9-F1
#
_cell.length_a   1.000
_cell.length_b   1.000
_cell.length_c   1.000
_cell.angle_alpha   90.00
_cell.angle_beta   90.00
_cell.angle_gamma   90.00
#
_symmetry.space_group_name_H-M   'P 1'
#
loop_
_entity.id
_entity.type
_entity.pdbx_description
1 polymer ?
#
loop_
_entity_poly.entity_id
_entity_poly.type
_entity_poly.pdbx_seq_one_letter_code
_entity_poly.pdbx_strand_id
1 'polypeptide(L)' 'MRQLHILTIAGNLPLSLLDRVLTATEQSLRDLGVSRVWITSDGGNLKVLAEIPADTDSDLGNGVGHNRGP' A
#
# COMPACT_ATOMS: atom_id res chain seq x y z
N MET A 1 -9.27 -10.64 -3.41
CA MET A 1 -8.00 -9.89 -3.48
C MET A 1 -8.30 -8.52 -4.03
N ARG A 2 -7.87 -7.44 -3.36
CA ARG A 2 -8.11 -6.06 -3.79
C ARG A 2 -6.79 -5.47 -4.27
N GLN A 3 -6.78 -4.91 -5.48
CA GLN A 3 -5.64 -4.16 -6.00
C GLN A 3 -5.81 -2.70 -5.60
N LEU A 4 -4.74 -2.09 -5.11
CA LEU A 4 -4.71 -0.68 -4.75
C LEU A 4 -3.66 0.04 -5.61
N HIS A 5 -4.09 1.12 -6.26
CA HIS A 5 -3.18 2.04 -6.95
C HIS A 5 -2.61 3.00 -5.91
N ILE A 6 -1.29 2.96 -5.72
CA ILE A 6 -0.62 3.70 -4.66
C ILE A 6 -0.22 5.09 -5.12
N LEU A 7 0.54 5.16 -6.21
CA LEU A 7 1.02 6.43 -6.76
C LEU A 7 1.40 6.29 -8.24
N THR A 8 1.44 7.43 -8.92
CA THR A 8 1.96 7.57 -10.29
C THR A 8 3.16 8.52 -10.27
N ILE A 9 4.29 8.06 -10.80
CA ILE A 9 5.53 8.83 -10.94
C ILE A 9 5.70 9.25 -12.39
N ALA A 10 5.95 10.54 -12.62
CA ALA A 10 6.31 11.02 -13.94
C ALA A 10 7.66 10.45 -14.39
N GLY A 11 7.78 10.03 -15.65
CA GLY A 11 9.02 9.41 -16.17
C GLY A 11 10.22 10.35 -16.29
N ASN A 12 10.06 11.64 -16.00
CA ASN A 12 11.13 12.63 -16.00
C ASN A 12 11.74 12.86 -14.60
N LEU A 13 11.37 12.05 -13.60
CA LEU A 13 11.91 12.18 -12.26
C LEU A 13 13.42 11.84 -12.23
N PRO A 14 14.25 12.60 -11.50
CA PRO A 14 15.64 12.22 -11.27
C PRO A 14 15.72 10.85 -10.59
N LEU A 15 16.66 10.00 -11.03
CA LEU A 15 16.79 8.62 -10.55
C LEU A 15 16.97 8.54 -9.01
N SER A 16 17.69 9.49 -8.42
CA SER A 16 17.90 9.58 -6.98
C SER A 16 16.63 9.90 -6.19
N LEU A 17 15.73 10.68 -6.78
CA LEU A 17 14.42 10.98 -6.19
C LEU A 17 13.48 9.77 -6.37
N LEU A 18 13.54 9.13 -7.54
CA LEU A 18 12.77 7.93 -7.84
C LEU A 18 13.07 6.82 -6.84
N ASP A 19 14.36 6.55 -6.60
CA ASP A 19 14.82 5.56 -5.63
C ASP A 19 14.26 5.84 -4.22
N ARG A 20 14.44 7.08 -3.72
CA ARG A 20 13.90 7.48 -2.41
C ARG A 20 12.38 7.32 -2.30
N VAL A 21 11.64 7.72 -3.34
CA VAL A 21 10.18 7.59 -3.36
C VAL A 21 9.77 6.13 -3.33
N LEU A 22 10.42 5.28 -4.13
CA LEU A 22 10.12 3.85 -4.16
C LEU A 22 10.46 3.17 -2.82
N THR A 23 11.62 3.48 -2.21
CA THR A 23 11.99 2.94 -0.90
C THR A 23 11.00 3.36 0.19
N ALA A 24 10.62 4.64 0.26
CA ALA A 24 9.65 5.12 1.24
C ALA A 24 8.27 4.50 1.04
N THR A 25 7.87 4.30 -0.22
CA THR A 25 6.61 3.66 -0.58
C THR A 25 6.61 2.19 -0.19
N GLU A 26 7.68 1.45 -0.48
CA GLU A 26 7.82 0.04 -0.10
C GLU A 26 7.74 -0.12 1.42
N GLN A 27 8.44 0.72 2.19
CA GLN A 27 8.38 0.68 3.65
C GLN A 27 6.94 0.90 4.16
N SER A 28 6.26 1.92 3.65
CA SER A 28 4.87 2.22 4.03
C SER A 28 3.91 1.07 3.67
N LEU A 29 4.14 0.39 2.55
CA LEU A 29 3.33 -0.74 2.11
C LEU A 29 3.57 -2.01 2.94
N ARG A 30 4.82 -2.23 3.38
CA ARG A 30 5.14 -3.32 4.31
C ARG A 30 4.44 -3.11 5.65
N ASP A 31 4.43 -1.88 6.16
CA ASP A 31 3.76 -1.55 7.43
C ASP A 31 2.23 -1.77 7.36
N LEU A 32 1.65 -1.65 6.15
CA LEU A 32 0.23 -1.93 5.89
C LEU A 32 -0.10 -3.42 5.66
N GLY A 33 0.89 -4.32 5.72
CA GLY A 33 0.66 -5.76 5.53
C GLY A 33 0.37 -6.15 4.07
N VAL A 34 0.87 -5.37 3.10
CA VAL A 34 0.73 -5.69 1.67
C VAL A 34 1.40 -7.04 1.36
N SER A 35 0.67 -7.90 0.64
CA SER A 35 1.14 -9.24 0.23
C SER A 35 2.09 -9.17 -0.96
N ARG A 36 1.86 -8.23 -1.89
CA ARG A 36 2.67 -8.08 -3.10
C ARG A 36 2.70 -6.63 -3.58
N VAL A 37 3.87 -6.18 -4.03
CA VAL A 37 4.09 -4.87 -4.67
C VAL A 37 4.69 -5.09 -6.05
N TRP A 38 4.25 -4.34 -7.06
CA TRP A 38 4.87 -4.34 -8.38
C TRP A 38 4.73 -2.97 -9.05
N ILE A 39 5.60 -2.72 -10.04
CA ILE A 39 5.65 -1.47 -10.79
C ILE A 39 5.26 -1.80 -12.23
N THR A 40 4.38 -0.98 -12.80
CA THR A 40 4.07 -1.02 -14.23
C THR A 40 4.34 0.34 -14.86
N SER A 41 4.66 0.37 -16.14
CA SER A 41 4.86 1.60 -16.89
C SER A 41 3.67 1.83 -17.83
N ASP A 42 3.12 3.04 -17.85
CA ASP A 42 2.01 3.42 -18.71
C ASP A 42 2.20 4.84 -19.24
N GLY A 43 2.31 4.99 -20.56
CA GLY A 43 2.47 6.30 -21.21
C GLY A 43 3.71 7.09 -20.76
N GLY A 44 4.79 6.42 -20.38
CA GLY A 44 6.01 7.06 -19.85
C GLY A 44 5.95 7.39 -18.36
N ASN A 45 4.88 7.03 -17.66
CA ASN A 45 4.79 7.14 -16.20
C ASN A 45 4.98 5.77 -15.55
N LEU A 46 5.51 5.76 -14.32
CA LEU A 46 5.59 4.56 -13.50
C LEU A 46 4.41 4.53 -12.52
N LYS A 47 3.68 3.42 -12.47
CA LYS A 47 2.60 3.19 -11.51
C LYS A 47 3.05 2.13 -10.52
N VAL A 48 2.93 2.45 -9.24
CA VAL A 48 3.16 1.48 -8.15
C VAL A 48 1.82 0.89 -7.74
N LEU A 49 1.74 -0.44 -7.81
CA LEU A 49 0.56 -1.23 -7.51
C LEU A 49 0.86 -2.15 -6.33
N ALA A 50 -0.14 -2.35 -5.49
CA ALA A 50 -0.06 -3.21 -4.31
C ALA A 50 -1.29 -4.12 -4.22
N GLU A 51 -1.08 -5.34 -3.74
CA GLU A 51 -2.13 -6.29 -3.39
C GLU A 51 -2.21 -6.43 -1.88
N ILE A 52 -3.36 -6.06 -1.31
CA ILE A 52 -3.62 -6.17 0.11
C ILE A 52 -4.38 -7.49 0.34
N PRO A 53 -3.94 -8.35 1.27
CA PRO A 53 -4.68 -9.55 1.65
C PRO A 53 -6.04 -9.14 2.24
N ALA A 54 -7.09 -9.86 1.83
CA ALA A 54 -8.47 -9.53 2.19
C ALA A 54 -8.78 -9.66 3.69
N ASP A 55 -7.89 -10.30 4.45
CA ASP A 55 -8.03 -10.53 5.90
C ASP A 55 -7.79 -9.28 6.77
N THR A 56 -7.21 -8.22 6.20
CA THR A 56 -6.90 -6.98 6.94
C THR A 56 -8.10 -6.04 7.12
N ASP A 57 -9.33 -6.53 6.88
CA ASP A 57 -10.59 -5.88 7.26
C ASP A 57 -11.06 -6.31 8.67
N SER A 58 -10.30 -7.17 9.36
CA SER A 58 -10.56 -7.49 10.77
C SER A 58 -9.86 -6.45 11.67
N ASP A 59 -10.65 -5.63 12.36
CA ASP A 59 -10.35 -4.98 13.66
C ASP A 59 -10.44 -3.44 13.76
N LEU A 60 -10.93 -2.72 12.74
CA LEU A 60 -11.28 -1.28 12.89
C LEU A 60 -12.78 -1.02 13.12
N GLY A 61 -13.55 -2.05 13.43
CA GLY A 61 -14.99 -1.97 13.63
C GLY A 61 -15.46 -2.63 14.93
N ASN A 62 -15.69 -1.79 15.95
CA ASN A 62 -16.62 -2.02 17.06
C ASN A 62 -16.07 -2.61 18.37
N GLY A 63 -15.04 -1.97 18.93
CA GLY A 63 -14.97 -1.88 20.38
C GLY A 63 -16.12 -1.01 20.90
N VAL A 64 -17.21 -1.62 21.40
CA VAL A 64 -17.88 -1.33 22.69
C VAL A 64 -18.92 -2.45 22.92
N GLY A 65 -18.55 -3.45 23.71
CA GLY A 65 -19.47 -4.46 24.22
C GLY A 65 -19.22 -4.68 25.70
N HIS A 66 -19.60 -3.70 26.51
CA HIS A 66 -19.75 -3.84 27.95
C HIS A 66 -20.59 -5.10 28.26
N ASN A 67 -20.06 -6.08 28.97
CA ASN A 67 -20.48 -6.31 30.36
C ASN A 67 -19.78 -7.50 31.02
N ARG A 68 -19.40 -7.25 32.28
CA ARG A 68 -18.89 -8.18 33.28
C ARG A 68 -19.99 -9.10 33.79
N GLY A 69 -19.74 -10.42 33.74
CA GLY A 69 -20.10 -11.45 34.74
C GLY A 69 -21.57 -11.72 35.06
N PRO A 70 -21.86 -12.64 36.00
CA PRO A 70 -21.02 -13.68 36.60
C PRO A 70 -21.05 -15.03 35.88
#